data_AF-A0A9W6WZY6-F1
#
_entry.id   AF-A0A9W6WZY6-F1
#
_cell.length_a   1.000
_cell.length_b   1.000
_cell.length_c   1.000
_cell.angle_alpha   90.00
_cell.angle_beta   90.00
_cell.angle_gamma   90.00
#
_symmetry.space_group_name_H-M   'P 1'
#
loop_
_entity.id
_entity.type
_entity.pdbx_description
1 polymer ?
#
loop_
_entity_poly.entity_id
_entity_poly.type
_entity_poly.pdbx_seq_one_letter_code
_entity_poly.pdbx_strand_id
1 'polypeptide(L)'
;MELSLPLVRVPFEGASRSFRLYHKQLTRELAQAAAQIEALDDGDAQQPGHRMDPQAAIGRLAELADKLQQLKRSAKSSALEQQRDLESCASRAQYLETLEAAKVGSDPSLSRHQERADQEQAVHDRLIADYLLRQGFLESAKIVEETKGVGHLVDHDLHAECQAVLKSLQAHQTAKAISWCSQNGSRLRRLQSQLEFHLRLQDFIEFVRSRKPLEAVQYARAYLTPLALQPEQQALRDAAIGEVQIAMATLAFESPEKCGIDAYEKIFSMDRWLALEKMFRKTFNDVYGMHDPPSLCIALHAGLSTLNTRACHLTRDANLKAKLARSGARGKRPRREGDDNTVEAAKNDEDSGCESDEVWFKPSSKDDDTASPNQQSSNSPGSKKRKHCHTDLPVPICPACSEVGSQLCAGLPFAYHPHSRLVCRVTQTVMDEHNPPLVLPNGRVYSKRGIDLLTKRSTDGMIKCVDTHDVFSPTDVKPVYIL
;
A
#
# COMPACT_ATOMS: atom_id res chain seq x y z
N MET A 1 5.18 13.55 10.01
CA MET A 1 4.10 14.27 9.31
C MET A 1 3.69 13.61 7.99
N GLU A 2 4.52 12.74 7.38
CA GLU A 2 4.19 12.20 6.04
C GLU A 2 3.04 11.16 6.04
N LEU A 3 2.97 10.26 7.03
CA LEU A 3 1.94 9.20 7.11
C LEU A 3 0.53 9.68 7.48
N SER A 4 0.37 10.95 7.84
CA SER A 4 -0.92 11.55 8.20
C SER A 4 -1.63 12.22 7.02
N LEU A 5 -0.95 12.40 5.88
CA LEU A 5 -1.53 13.07 4.72
C LEU A 5 -2.87 12.46 4.25
N PRO A 6 -3.01 11.11 4.14
CA PRO A 6 -4.28 10.53 3.72
C PRO A 6 -5.42 10.80 4.70
N LEU A 7 -5.12 10.94 6.00
CA LEU A 7 -6.14 11.17 7.04
C LEU A 7 -6.95 12.45 6.81
N VAL A 8 -6.29 13.48 6.28
CA VAL A 8 -6.93 14.77 6.00
C VAL A 8 -7.37 14.86 4.55
N ARG A 9 -6.56 14.32 3.64
CA ARG A 9 -6.80 14.47 2.21
C ARG A 9 -7.99 13.67 1.71
N VAL A 10 -8.16 12.44 2.20
CA VAL A 10 -9.26 11.56 1.79
C VAL A 10 -10.63 12.18 2.09
N PRO A 11 -10.96 12.59 3.33
CA PRO A 11 -12.24 13.24 3.61
C PRO A 11 -12.41 14.55 2.87
N PHE A 12 -11.35 15.34 2.71
CA PHE A 12 -11.43 16.60 1.96
C PHE A 12 -11.78 16.37 0.50
N GLU A 13 -11.11 15.43 -0.19
CA GLU A 13 -11.43 15.10 -1.59
C GLU A 13 -12.83 14.48 -1.71
N GLY A 14 -13.26 13.69 -0.70
CA GLY A 14 -14.63 13.19 -0.57
C GLY A 14 -15.67 14.31 -0.50
N ALA A 15 -15.53 15.22 0.47
CA ALA A 15 -16.39 16.38 0.65
C ALA A 15 -16.43 17.27 -0.61
N SER A 16 -15.27 17.49 -1.23
CA SER A 16 -15.13 18.28 -2.45
C SER A 16 -15.81 17.59 -3.64
N ARG A 17 -15.74 16.26 -3.75
CA ARG A 17 -16.48 15.47 -4.75
C ARG A 17 -17.99 15.64 -4.54
N SER A 18 -18.49 15.39 -3.34
CA SER A 18 -19.91 15.49 -3.00
C SER A 18 -20.47 16.89 -3.29
N PHE A 19 -19.74 17.93 -2.87
CA PHE A 19 -20.10 19.32 -3.15
C PHE A 19 -20.20 19.61 -4.65
N ARG A 20 -19.19 19.24 -5.44
CA ARG A 20 -19.19 19.50 -6.90
C ARG A 20 -20.33 18.80 -7.61
N LEU A 21 -20.60 17.54 -7.28
CA LEU A 21 -21.67 16.75 -7.91
C LEU A 21 -23.03 17.34 -7.58
N TYR A 22 -23.28 17.61 -6.30
CA TYR A 22 -24.51 18.24 -5.85
C TYR A 22 -24.71 19.61 -6.48
N HIS A 23 -23.69 20.48 -6.46
CA HIS A 23 -23.79 21.82 -7.02
C HIS A 23 -24.07 21.79 -8.52
N LYS A 24 -23.39 20.92 -9.28
CA LYS A 24 -23.65 20.73 -10.71
C LYS A 24 -25.08 20.25 -10.98
N GLN A 25 -25.58 19.31 -10.18
CA GLN A 25 -26.96 18.85 -10.30
C GLN A 25 -27.94 19.98 -9.99
N LEU A 26 -27.78 20.67 -8.86
CA LEU A 26 -28.64 21.77 -8.44
C LEU A 26 -28.71 22.87 -9.51
N THR A 27 -27.57 23.33 -10.01
CA THR A 27 -27.52 24.37 -11.05
C THR A 27 -28.21 23.93 -12.34
N ARG A 28 -28.05 22.66 -12.74
CA ARG A 28 -28.73 22.12 -13.93
C ARG A 28 -30.25 22.07 -13.75
N GLU A 29 -30.73 21.54 -12.63
CA GLU A 29 -32.17 21.44 -12.36
C GLU A 29 -32.82 22.83 -12.24
N LEU A 30 -32.13 23.79 -11.61
CA LEU A 30 -32.60 25.18 -11.53
C LEU A 30 -32.64 25.87 -12.89
N ALA A 31 -31.62 25.68 -13.73
CA ALA A 31 -31.60 26.21 -15.08
C ALA A 31 -32.72 25.61 -15.95
N GLN A 32 -32.97 24.30 -15.82
CA GLN A 32 -34.06 23.63 -16.51
C GLN A 32 -35.43 24.12 -16.03
N ALA A 33 -35.59 24.35 -14.73
CA ALA A 33 -36.80 24.94 -14.16
C ALA A 33 -37.04 26.36 -14.68
N ALA A 34 -36.01 27.21 -14.72
CA ALA A 34 -36.10 28.56 -15.25
C ALA A 34 -36.50 28.56 -16.74
N ALA A 35 -35.86 27.74 -17.57
CA ALA A 35 -36.20 27.61 -18.99
C ALA A 35 -37.63 27.11 -19.22
N GLN A 36 -38.16 26.25 -18.33
CA GLN A 36 -39.56 25.81 -18.40
C GLN A 36 -40.55 26.92 -18.05
N ILE A 37 -40.19 27.84 -17.14
CA ILE A 37 -41.02 29.00 -16.80
C ILE A 37 -41.02 29.99 -17.97
N GLU A 38 -39.85 30.32 -18.52
CA GLU A 38 -39.72 31.22 -19.68
C GLU A 38 -40.52 30.70 -20.89
N ALA A 39 -40.43 29.40 -21.19
CA ALA A 39 -41.19 28.79 -22.28
C ALA A 39 -42.72 28.80 -22.07
N LEU A 40 -43.20 28.99 -20.84
CA LEU A 40 -44.63 29.19 -20.56
C LEU A 40 -45.06 30.65 -20.72
N ASP A 41 -44.14 31.60 -20.51
CA ASP A 41 -44.37 33.05 -20.64
C ASP A 41 -44.37 33.48 -22.13
N ASP A 42 -43.55 32.86 -22.97
CA ASP A 42 -43.47 33.11 -24.42
C ASP A 42 -44.74 32.68 -25.21
N GLY A 43 -45.69 31.99 -24.57
CA GLY A 43 -46.92 31.52 -25.20
C GLY A 43 -47.86 32.61 -25.73
N ASP A 44 -47.69 33.87 -25.30
CA ASP A 44 -48.47 35.02 -25.80
C ASP A 44 -48.00 35.55 -27.17
N ALA A 45 -46.81 35.16 -27.64
CA ALA A 45 -46.28 35.52 -28.97
C ALA A 45 -46.65 34.52 -30.09
N GLN A 46 -47.29 33.39 -29.76
CA GLN A 46 -47.66 32.35 -30.72
C GLN A 46 -48.98 32.66 -31.46
N GLN A 47 -49.06 32.25 -32.73
CA GLN A 47 -50.28 32.35 -33.56
C GLN A 47 -51.50 31.71 -32.86
N PRO A 48 -52.73 32.22 -33.07
CA PRO A 48 -53.94 31.85 -32.31
C PRO A 48 -54.34 30.36 -32.33
N GLY A 49 -53.75 29.53 -33.21
CA GLY A 49 -53.93 28.07 -33.24
C GLY A 49 -52.91 27.26 -32.41
N HIS A 50 -51.98 27.92 -31.72
CA HIS A 50 -50.90 27.29 -30.95
C HIS A 50 -50.88 27.69 -29.47
N ARG A 51 -51.92 28.38 -28.98
CA ARG A 51 -52.07 28.71 -27.56
C ARG A 51 -52.23 27.42 -26.77
N MET A 52 -51.35 27.23 -25.80
CA MET A 52 -51.45 26.13 -24.86
C MET A 52 -52.79 26.16 -24.12
N ASP A 53 -53.41 24.99 -23.95
CA ASP A 53 -54.60 24.82 -23.12
C ASP A 53 -54.28 25.25 -21.67
N PRO A 54 -55.07 26.17 -21.06
CA PRO A 54 -54.89 26.58 -19.67
C PRO A 54 -54.75 25.40 -18.69
N GLN A 55 -55.48 24.30 -18.91
CA GLN A 55 -55.40 23.14 -18.03
C GLN A 55 -54.04 22.41 -18.14
N ALA A 56 -53.46 22.36 -19.35
CA ALA A 56 -52.13 21.80 -19.57
C ALA A 56 -51.02 22.68 -18.97
N ALA A 57 -51.18 24.01 -19.01
CA ALA A 57 -50.26 24.94 -18.37
C ALA A 57 -50.27 24.81 -16.83
N ILE A 58 -51.46 24.71 -16.23
CA ILE A 58 -51.63 24.45 -14.79
C ILE A 58 -50.97 23.11 -14.40
N GLY A 59 -51.16 22.06 -15.20
CA GLY A 59 -50.51 20.76 -14.99
C GLY A 59 -48.98 20.85 -14.99
N ARG A 60 -48.39 21.54 -15.97
CA ARG A 60 -46.92 21.75 -16.02
C ARG A 60 -46.39 22.57 -14.86
N LEU A 61 -47.11 23.61 -14.43
CA LEU A 61 -46.75 24.40 -13.26
C LEU A 61 -46.83 23.58 -11.96
N ALA A 62 -47.81 22.69 -11.84
CA ALA A 62 -47.91 21.77 -10.70
C ALA A 62 -46.73 20.78 -10.67
N GLU A 63 -46.39 20.16 -11.81
CA GLU A 63 -45.21 19.29 -11.92
C GLU A 63 -43.90 20.03 -11.59
N LEU A 64 -43.77 21.28 -12.05
CA LEU A 64 -42.61 22.11 -11.77
C LEU A 64 -42.53 22.46 -10.27
N ALA A 65 -43.65 22.80 -9.65
CA ALA A 65 -43.73 23.07 -8.23
C ALA A 65 -43.31 21.84 -7.42
N ASP A 66 -43.78 20.64 -7.80
CA ASP A 66 -43.37 19.38 -7.17
C ASP A 66 -41.87 19.11 -7.32
N LYS A 67 -41.31 19.31 -8.53
CA LYS A 67 -39.87 19.19 -8.77
C LYS A 67 -39.06 20.16 -7.92
N LEU A 68 -39.47 21.43 -7.82
CA LEU A 68 -38.80 22.42 -6.98
C LEU A 68 -38.90 22.08 -5.49
N GLN A 69 -40.03 21.53 -5.03
CA GLN A 69 -40.16 21.05 -3.66
C GLN A 69 -39.24 19.86 -3.38
N GLN A 70 -39.15 18.90 -4.31
CA GLN A 70 -38.22 17.77 -4.20
C GLN A 70 -36.77 18.25 -4.19
N LEU A 71 -36.42 19.20 -5.06
CA LEU A 71 -35.09 19.81 -5.12
C LEU A 71 -34.75 20.52 -3.81
N LYS A 72 -35.70 21.24 -3.21
CA LYS A 72 -35.54 21.88 -1.90
C LYS A 72 -35.29 20.86 -0.78
N ARG A 73 -36.01 19.73 -0.78
CA ARG A 73 -35.81 18.64 0.22
C ARG A 73 -34.44 17.98 0.02
N SER A 74 -34.08 17.68 -1.21
CA SER A 74 -32.77 17.13 -1.59
C SER A 74 -31.63 18.08 -1.17
N ALA A 75 -31.77 19.38 -1.46
CA ALA A 75 -30.81 20.41 -1.07
C ALA A 75 -30.57 20.47 0.44
N LYS A 76 -31.63 20.34 1.24
CA LYS A 76 -31.51 20.28 2.70
C LYS A 76 -30.75 19.03 3.16
N SER A 77 -31.02 17.87 2.54
CA SER A 77 -30.30 16.64 2.84
C SER A 77 -28.81 16.74 2.49
N SER A 78 -28.49 17.25 1.31
CA SER A 78 -27.11 17.44 0.86
C SER A 78 -26.34 18.46 1.71
N ALA A 79 -27.01 19.51 2.20
CA ALA A 79 -26.39 20.46 3.14
C ALA A 79 -26.03 19.80 4.49
N LEU A 80 -26.90 18.93 5.02
CA LEU A 80 -26.61 18.15 6.23
C LEU A 80 -25.45 17.17 6.01
N GLU A 81 -25.39 16.54 4.84
CA GLU A 81 -24.28 15.65 4.48
C GLU A 81 -22.95 16.41 4.39
N GLN A 82 -22.93 17.57 3.72
CA GLN A 82 -21.75 18.43 3.66
C GLN A 82 -21.29 18.89 5.05
N GLN A 83 -22.23 19.19 5.95
CA GLN A 83 -21.89 19.52 7.33
C GLN A 83 -21.17 18.35 8.02
N ARG A 84 -21.67 17.12 7.89
CA ARG A 84 -21.00 15.93 8.45
C ARG A 84 -19.62 15.70 7.85
N ASP A 85 -19.47 15.90 6.54
CA ASP A 85 -18.18 15.77 5.86
C ASP A 85 -17.15 16.79 6.39
N LEU A 86 -17.58 18.03 6.62
CA LEU A 86 -16.73 19.08 7.19
C LEU A 86 -16.41 18.83 8.66
N GLU A 87 -17.36 18.35 9.45
CA GLU A 87 -17.15 17.94 10.84
C GLU A 87 -16.13 16.79 10.93
N SER A 88 -16.20 15.81 10.02
CA SER A 88 -15.19 14.75 9.90
C SER A 88 -13.79 15.30 9.59
N CYS A 89 -13.69 16.24 8.63
CA CYS A 89 -12.43 16.92 8.32
C CYS A 89 -11.86 17.65 9.56
N ALA A 90 -12.71 18.39 10.27
CA ALA A 90 -12.32 19.16 11.45
C ALA A 90 -11.87 18.24 12.61
N SER A 91 -12.63 17.18 12.88
CA SER A 91 -12.28 16.19 13.92
C SER A 91 -10.92 15.53 13.64
N ARG A 92 -10.65 15.18 12.38
CA ARG A 92 -9.37 14.57 11.98
C ARG A 92 -8.20 15.55 12.03
N ALA A 93 -8.42 16.83 11.74
CA ALA A 93 -7.42 17.87 11.93
C ALA A 93 -7.09 18.06 13.42
N GLN A 94 -8.10 18.17 14.28
CA GLN A 94 -7.93 18.25 15.75
C GLN A 94 -7.21 17.03 16.32
N TYR A 95 -7.50 15.84 15.80
CA TYR A 95 -6.77 14.62 16.17
C TYR A 95 -5.27 14.74 15.88
N LEU A 96 -4.89 15.30 14.73
CA LEU A 96 -3.48 15.52 14.40
C LEU A 96 -2.83 16.59 15.29
N GLU A 97 -3.53 17.69 15.58
CA GLU A 97 -3.05 18.71 16.51
C GLU A 97 -2.78 18.12 17.90
N THR A 98 -3.66 17.24 18.37
CA THR A 98 -3.50 16.53 19.65
C THR A 98 -2.25 15.64 19.65
N LEU A 99 -2.02 14.91 18.55
CA LEU A 99 -0.81 14.08 18.39
C LEU A 99 0.48 14.91 18.29
N GLU A 100 0.42 16.13 17.77
CA GLU A 100 1.58 17.03 17.71
C GLU A 100 1.86 17.66 19.08
N ALA A 101 0.83 18.12 19.78
CA ALA A 101 0.96 18.66 21.14
C ALA A 101 1.58 17.63 22.10
N ALA A 102 1.20 16.36 21.98
CA ALA A 102 1.76 15.26 22.78
C ALA A 102 3.27 15.04 22.57
N LYS A 103 3.83 15.41 21.42
CA LYS A 103 5.28 15.26 21.12
C LYS A 103 6.14 16.34 21.75
N VAL A 104 5.58 17.52 22.01
CA VAL A 104 6.33 18.73 22.44
C VAL A 104 6.46 18.81 23.97
N GLY A 105 5.65 18.08 24.73
CA GLY A 105 5.67 18.11 26.20
C GLY A 105 6.85 17.35 26.82
N SER A 106 7.99 18.04 27.02
CA SER A 106 9.25 17.53 27.60
C SER A 106 9.25 17.20 29.11
N ASP A 107 8.14 16.77 29.70
CA ASP A 107 8.04 16.55 31.15
C ASP A 107 7.64 15.08 31.46
N PRO A 108 8.55 14.28 32.04
CA PRO A 108 8.44 12.82 32.14
C PRO A 108 7.62 12.36 33.36
N SER A 109 6.30 12.65 33.38
CA SER A 109 5.39 12.10 34.40
C SER A 109 4.79 10.75 33.99
N LEU A 110 4.55 9.86 34.96
CA LEU A 110 4.00 8.51 34.75
C LEU A 110 2.61 8.53 34.07
N SER A 111 1.77 9.54 34.31
CA SER A 111 0.46 9.64 33.65
C SER A 111 0.60 9.93 32.15
N ARG A 112 1.59 10.75 31.77
CA ARG A 112 1.83 11.12 30.36
C ARG A 112 2.41 9.95 29.55
N HIS A 113 3.09 9.00 30.21
CA HIS A 113 3.54 7.77 29.57
C HIS A 113 2.37 6.86 29.16
N GLN A 114 1.34 6.74 30.00
CA GLN A 114 0.14 5.96 29.67
C GLN A 114 -0.66 6.62 28.55
N GLU A 115 -0.89 7.93 28.64
CA GLU A 115 -1.59 8.69 27.59
C GLU A 115 -0.88 8.59 26.23
N ARG A 116 0.45 8.64 26.22
CA ARG A 116 1.24 8.47 25.00
C ARG A 116 1.14 7.05 24.43
N ALA A 117 1.17 6.02 25.29
CA ALA A 117 1.01 4.65 24.85
C ALA A 117 -0.38 4.39 24.24
N ASP A 118 -1.43 4.96 24.84
CA ASP A 118 -2.80 4.86 24.34
C ASP A 118 -2.95 5.57 22.97
N GLN A 119 -2.30 6.72 22.79
CA GLN A 119 -2.27 7.44 21.51
C GLN A 119 -1.48 6.69 20.42
N GLU A 120 -0.31 6.13 20.77
CA GLU A 120 0.48 5.31 19.85
C GLU A 120 -0.32 4.06 19.42
N GLN A 121 -1.04 3.43 20.35
CA GLN A 121 -1.94 2.32 20.06
C GLN A 121 -3.08 2.73 19.12
N ALA A 122 -3.71 3.89 19.34
CA ALA A 122 -4.76 4.40 18.46
C ALA A 122 -4.26 4.65 17.02
N VAL A 123 -3.03 5.14 16.87
CA VAL A 123 -2.39 5.29 15.54
C VAL A 123 -2.21 3.93 14.87
N HIS A 124 -1.75 2.91 15.61
CA HIS A 124 -1.58 1.56 15.07
C HIS A 124 -2.92 0.93 14.67
N ASP A 125 -3.93 1.01 15.55
CA ASP A 125 -5.27 0.46 15.29
C ASP A 125 -5.89 1.08 14.03
N ARG A 126 -5.74 2.40 13.85
CA ARG A 126 -6.15 3.11 12.63
C ARG A 126 -5.40 2.61 11.38
N LEU A 127 -4.08 2.46 11.46
CA LEU A 127 -3.26 2.00 10.32
C LEU A 127 -3.63 0.56 9.92
N ILE A 128 -3.97 -0.28 10.89
CA ILE A 128 -4.43 -1.65 10.65
C ILE A 128 -5.81 -1.63 9.97
N ALA A 129 -6.76 -0.83 10.47
CA ALA A 129 -8.08 -0.70 9.87
C ALA A 129 -8.00 -0.18 8.41
N ASP A 130 -7.23 0.89 8.15
CA ASP A 130 -6.99 1.41 6.79
C ASP A 130 -6.35 0.35 5.87
N TYR A 131 -5.36 -0.41 6.37
CA TYR A 131 -4.75 -1.49 5.60
C TYR A 131 -5.78 -2.57 5.23
N LEU A 132 -6.59 -3.04 6.18
CA LEU A 132 -7.62 -4.04 5.93
C LEU A 132 -8.65 -3.58 4.89
N LEU A 133 -9.09 -2.32 4.97
CA LEU A 133 -9.99 -1.70 3.99
C LEU A 133 -9.38 -1.68 2.58
N ARG A 134 -8.11 -1.30 2.46
CA ARG A 134 -7.38 -1.26 1.17
C ARG A 134 -7.21 -2.63 0.53
N GLN A 135 -7.00 -3.67 1.34
CA GLN A 135 -6.94 -5.06 0.88
C GLN A 135 -8.33 -5.65 0.58
N GLY A 136 -9.40 -4.97 0.98
CA GLY A 136 -10.79 -5.40 0.73
C GLY A 136 -11.39 -6.29 1.82
N PHE A 137 -10.73 -6.40 2.96
CA PHE A 137 -11.24 -7.09 4.15
C PHE A 137 -12.19 -6.18 4.94
N LEU A 138 -13.33 -5.82 4.32
CA LEU A 138 -14.28 -4.83 4.86
C LEU A 138 -14.85 -5.26 6.22
N GLU A 139 -15.28 -6.51 6.35
CA GLU A 139 -15.85 -7.03 7.61
C GLU A 139 -14.82 -7.04 8.74
N SER A 140 -13.59 -7.47 8.46
CA SER A 140 -12.51 -7.46 9.44
C SER A 140 -12.14 -6.04 9.87
N ALA A 141 -12.11 -5.09 8.92
CA ALA A 141 -11.88 -3.68 9.23
C ALA A 141 -12.98 -3.13 10.15
N LYS A 142 -14.24 -3.44 9.85
CA LYS A 142 -15.40 -3.01 10.66
C LYS A 142 -15.31 -3.47 12.11
N ILE A 143 -14.87 -4.71 12.34
CA ILE A 143 -14.65 -5.23 13.70
C ILE A 143 -13.59 -4.39 14.43
N VAL A 144 -12.49 -4.01 13.77
CA VAL A 144 -11.44 -3.16 14.37
C VAL A 144 -11.98 -1.76 14.64
N GLU A 145 -12.73 -1.18 13.71
CA GLU A 145 -13.34 0.14 13.84
C GLU A 145 -14.24 0.24 15.08
N GLU A 146 -15.12 -0.76 15.27
CA GLU A 146 -16.07 -0.82 16.38
C GLU A 146 -15.38 -1.14 17.71
N THR A 147 -14.48 -2.13 17.72
CA THR A 147 -13.81 -2.60 18.95
C THR A 147 -12.79 -1.59 19.47
N LYS A 148 -12.12 -0.85 18.59
CA LYS A 148 -11.05 0.11 18.94
C LYS A 148 -11.50 1.56 18.88
N GLY A 149 -12.74 1.83 18.45
CA GLY A 149 -13.28 3.20 18.37
C GLY A 149 -12.62 4.07 17.30
N VAL A 150 -11.96 3.49 16.30
CA VAL A 150 -11.22 4.23 15.25
C VAL A 150 -12.04 4.49 13.99
N GLY A 151 -13.33 4.13 13.96
CA GLY A 151 -14.21 4.31 12.79
C GLY A 151 -14.25 5.74 12.25
N HIS A 152 -14.26 6.74 13.13
CA HIS A 152 -14.22 8.16 12.74
C HIS A 152 -12.90 8.59 12.07
N LEU A 153 -11.84 7.79 12.13
CA LEU A 153 -10.52 8.06 11.57
C LEU A 153 -10.23 7.28 10.28
N VAL A 154 -11.18 6.47 9.80
CA VAL A 154 -11.05 5.68 8.56
C VAL A 154 -12.22 5.93 7.62
N ASP A 155 -12.02 5.63 6.34
CA ASP A 155 -12.97 5.95 5.27
C ASP A 155 -13.63 4.68 4.72
N HIS A 156 -14.39 3.99 5.56
CA HIS A 156 -14.99 2.68 5.27
C HIS A 156 -15.81 2.68 3.97
N ASP A 157 -16.77 3.59 3.85
CA ASP A 157 -17.68 3.66 2.69
C ASP A 157 -16.93 3.93 1.38
N LEU A 158 -15.88 4.75 1.44
CA LEU A 158 -15.05 5.05 0.28
C LEU A 158 -14.28 3.80 -0.18
N HIS A 159 -13.73 3.03 0.76
CA HIS A 159 -13.07 1.77 0.42
C HIS A 159 -14.07 0.72 -0.04
N ALA A 160 -15.28 0.66 0.51
CA ALA A 160 -16.34 -0.21 0.03
C ALA A 160 -16.72 0.11 -1.44
N GLU A 161 -16.83 1.40 -1.80
CA GLU A 161 -17.01 1.85 -3.18
C GLU A 161 -15.87 1.36 -4.08
N CYS A 162 -14.61 1.54 -3.65
CA CYS A 162 -13.42 1.07 -4.37
C CYS A 162 -13.45 -0.44 -4.62
N GLN A 163 -13.73 -1.24 -3.59
CA GLN A 163 -13.82 -2.71 -3.71
C GLN A 163 -14.98 -3.14 -4.62
N ALA A 164 -16.11 -2.42 -4.61
CA ALA A 164 -17.22 -2.70 -5.50
C ALA A 164 -16.87 -2.45 -6.98
N VAL A 165 -16.03 -1.46 -7.27
CA VAL A 165 -15.50 -1.22 -8.62
C VAL A 165 -14.48 -2.29 -9.02
N LEU A 166 -13.55 -2.64 -8.14
CA LEU A 166 -12.55 -3.69 -8.40
C LEU A 166 -13.22 -5.04 -8.70
N LYS A 167 -14.21 -5.45 -7.89
CA LYS A 167 -15.01 -6.66 -8.14
C LYS A 167 -15.76 -6.61 -9.48
N SER A 168 -16.25 -5.43 -9.89
CA SER A 168 -16.88 -5.24 -11.20
C SER A 168 -15.89 -5.46 -12.34
N LEU A 169 -14.67 -4.94 -12.23
CA LEU A 169 -13.62 -5.14 -13.22
C LEU A 169 -13.18 -6.60 -13.30
N GLN A 170 -13.07 -7.29 -12.17
CA GLN A 170 -12.80 -8.73 -12.10
C GLN A 170 -13.93 -9.57 -12.73
N ALA A 171 -15.17 -9.08 -12.67
CA ALA A 171 -16.31 -9.66 -13.36
C ALA A 171 -16.42 -9.22 -14.83
N HIS A 172 -15.40 -8.59 -15.39
CA HIS A 172 -15.36 -8.06 -16.76
C HIS A 172 -16.45 -7.02 -17.07
N GLN A 173 -16.77 -6.17 -16.09
CA GLN A 173 -17.75 -5.09 -16.20
C GLN A 173 -17.12 -3.74 -15.88
N THR A 174 -17.14 -2.83 -16.86
CA THR A 174 -16.53 -1.48 -16.78
C THR A 174 -17.47 -0.42 -16.21
N ALA A 175 -18.79 -0.66 -16.19
CA ALA A 175 -19.80 0.37 -15.96
C ALA A 175 -19.61 1.15 -14.65
N LYS A 176 -19.27 0.46 -13.55
CA LYS A 176 -19.01 1.10 -12.25
C LYS A 176 -17.74 1.95 -12.29
N ALA A 177 -16.67 1.46 -12.92
CA ALA A 177 -15.41 2.19 -13.06
C ALA A 177 -15.59 3.45 -13.92
N ILE A 178 -16.34 3.36 -15.01
CA ILE A 178 -16.69 4.50 -15.86
C ILE A 178 -17.53 5.53 -15.10
N SER A 179 -18.51 5.06 -14.32
CA SER A 179 -19.30 5.94 -13.43
C SER A 179 -18.39 6.68 -12.45
N TRP A 180 -17.47 5.96 -11.79
CA TRP A 180 -16.48 6.57 -10.91
C TRP A 180 -15.59 7.61 -11.64
N CYS A 181 -15.17 7.34 -12.88
CA CYS A 181 -14.41 8.31 -13.68
C CYS A 181 -15.21 9.60 -13.92
N SER A 182 -16.49 9.47 -14.29
CA SER A 182 -17.36 10.63 -14.50
C SER A 182 -17.57 11.49 -13.25
N GLN A 183 -17.57 10.85 -12.07
CA GLN A 183 -17.69 11.53 -10.78
C GLN A 183 -16.40 12.27 -10.39
N ASN A 184 -15.24 11.78 -10.85
CA ASN A 184 -13.92 12.31 -10.51
C ASN A 184 -13.22 13.05 -11.67
N GLY A 185 -13.93 13.30 -12.79
CA GLY A 185 -13.32 13.75 -14.04
C GLY A 185 -12.47 15.02 -13.96
N SER A 186 -12.80 15.99 -13.11
CA SER A 186 -11.98 17.20 -12.93
C SER A 186 -10.64 16.92 -12.25
N ARG A 187 -10.60 15.97 -11.31
CA ARG A 187 -9.36 15.51 -10.66
C ARG A 187 -8.55 14.65 -11.63
N LEU A 188 -9.20 13.74 -12.36
CA LEU A 188 -8.55 12.87 -13.34
C LEU A 188 -7.86 13.64 -14.46
N ARG A 189 -8.48 14.72 -14.97
CA ARG A 189 -7.83 15.61 -15.95
C ARG A 189 -6.56 16.28 -15.41
N ARG A 190 -6.59 16.75 -14.16
CA ARG A 190 -5.40 17.35 -13.51
C ARG A 190 -4.28 16.32 -13.30
N LEU A 191 -4.64 15.06 -13.10
CA LEU A 191 -3.69 13.95 -12.99
C LEU A 191 -3.27 13.39 -14.36
N GLN A 192 -3.84 13.88 -15.46
CA GLN A 192 -3.65 13.35 -16.82
C GLN A 192 -3.85 11.82 -16.91
N SER A 193 -4.80 11.29 -16.13
CA SER A 193 -5.06 9.85 -16.06
C SER A 193 -5.65 9.30 -17.37
N GLN A 194 -5.10 8.18 -17.83
CA GLN A 194 -5.56 7.44 -19.02
C GLN A 194 -6.65 6.40 -18.69
N LEU A 195 -7.08 6.30 -17.42
CA LEU A 195 -7.99 5.26 -16.96
C LEU A 195 -9.32 5.26 -17.73
N GLU A 196 -9.96 6.43 -17.89
CA GLU A 196 -11.23 6.52 -18.61
C GLU A 196 -11.08 6.08 -20.08
N PHE A 197 -10.00 6.48 -20.73
CA PHE A 197 -9.69 6.05 -22.09
C PHE A 197 -9.58 4.52 -22.20
N HIS A 198 -8.78 3.87 -21.35
CA HIS A 198 -8.61 2.42 -21.43
C HIS A 198 -9.86 1.63 -21.04
N LEU A 199 -10.70 2.13 -20.13
CA LEU A 199 -12.01 1.53 -19.81
C LEU A 199 -12.97 1.63 -20.99
N ARG A 200 -13.07 2.78 -21.65
CA ARG A 200 -13.88 2.95 -22.85
C ARG A 200 -13.36 2.11 -24.01
N LEU A 201 -12.04 1.96 -24.11
CA LEU A 201 -11.43 1.09 -25.11
C LEU A 201 -11.75 -0.38 -24.83
N GLN A 202 -11.85 -0.78 -23.56
CA GLN A 202 -12.34 -2.12 -23.20
C GLN A 202 -13.77 -2.35 -23.67
N ASP A 203 -14.69 -1.40 -23.44
CA ASP A 203 -16.07 -1.52 -23.94
C ASP A 203 -16.12 -1.67 -25.46
N PHE A 204 -15.31 -0.90 -26.18
CA PHE A 204 -15.18 -1.04 -27.63
C PHE A 204 -14.75 -2.47 -28.01
N ILE A 205 -13.73 -3.02 -27.34
CA ILE A 205 -13.26 -4.39 -27.57
C ILE A 205 -14.38 -5.39 -27.29
N GLU A 206 -15.19 -5.19 -26.25
CA GLU A 206 -16.36 -6.05 -25.96
C GLU A 206 -17.45 -5.95 -27.03
N PHE A 207 -17.68 -4.78 -27.65
CA PHE A 207 -18.58 -4.66 -28.79
C PHE A 207 -18.06 -5.44 -30.01
N VAL A 208 -16.76 -5.38 -30.29
CA VAL A 208 -16.14 -6.15 -31.36
C VAL A 208 -16.27 -7.65 -31.07
N ARG A 209 -15.95 -8.09 -29.85
CA ARG A 209 -16.09 -9.50 -29.41
C ARG A 209 -17.53 -9.99 -29.50
N SER A 210 -18.51 -9.11 -29.28
CA SER A 210 -19.95 -9.40 -29.40
C SER A 210 -20.47 -9.37 -30.84
N ARG A 211 -19.59 -9.21 -31.85
CA ARG A 211 -19.94 -9.09 -33.27
C ARG A 211 -20.89 -7.93 -33.59
N LYS A 212 -20.71 -6.78 -32.91
CA LYS A 212 -21.51 -5.56 -33.11
C LYS A 212 -20.65 -4.39 -33.64
N PRO A 213 -20.13 -4.47 -34.87
CA PRO A 213 -19.16 -3.50 -35.39
C PRO A 213 -19.75 -2.10 -35.56
N LEU A 214 -21.04 -1.96 -35.91
CA LEU A 214 -21.67 -0.65 -36.07
C LEU A 214 -21.80 0.09 -34.73
N GLU A 215 -22.20 -0.62 -33.67
CA GLU A 215 -22.25 -0.08 -32.31
C GLU A 215 -20.85 0.30 -31.83
N ALA A 216 -19.85 -0.54 -32.10
CA ALA A 216 -18.45 -0.27 -31.76
C ALA A 216 -17.95 1.04 -32.40
N VAL A 217 -18.19 1.26 -33.70
CA VAL A 217 -17.78 2.48 -34.42
C VAL A 217 -18.50 3.71 -33.87
N GLN A 218 -19.81 3.62 -33.61
CA GLN A 218 -20.57 4.72 -33.00
C GLN A 218 -20.02 5.06 -31.61
N TYR A 219 -19.75 4.05 -30.80
CA TYR A 219 -19.17 4.20 -29.47
C TYR A 219 -17.77 4.84 -29.51
N ALA A 220 -16.91 4.40 -30.43
CA ALA A 220 -15.58 4.95 -30.62
C ALA A 220 -15.62 6.45 -30.95
N ARG A 221 -16.51 6.86 -31.86
CA ARG A 221 -16.70 8.27 -32.22
C ARG A 221 -17.21 9.11 -31.06
N ALA A 222 -18.13 8.54 -30.26
CA ALA A 222 -18.74 9.24 -29.14
C ALA A 222 -17.76 9.44 -27.96
N TYR A 223 -16.92 8.43 -27.66
CA TYR A 223 -16.10 8.42 -26.44
C TYR A 223 -14.59 8.34 -26.70
N LEU A 224 -14.12 7.45 -27.58
CA LEU A 224 -12.68 7.23 -27.78
C LEU A 224 -12.00 8.39 -28.49
N THR A 225 -12.58 8.92 -29.56
CA THR A 225 -11.97 10.03 -30.32
C THR A 225 -11.80 11.30 -29.46
N PRO A 226 -12.81 11.77 -28.70
CA PRO A 226 -12.62 12.90 -27.80
C PRO A 226 -11.59 12.64 -26.70
N LEU A 227 -11.58 11.43 -26.12
CA LEU A 227 -10.64 11.07 -25.05
C LEU A 227 -9.20 10.96 -25.54
N ALA A 228 -8.98 10.43 -26.76
CA ALA A 228 -7.65 10.33 -27.35
C ALA A 228 -7.04 11.71 -27.66
N LEU A 229 -7.87 12.71 -27.95
CA LEU A 229 -7.44 14.09 -28.23
C LEU A 229 -7.27 14.95 -26.98
N GLN A 230 -7.78 14.49 -25.83
CA GLN A 230 -7.78 15.25 -24.57
C GLN A 230 -6.40 15.49 -23.95
N PRO A 231 -5.43 14.57 -23.99
CA PRO A 231 -4.12 14.78 -23.37
C PRO A 231 -3.39 15.99 -23.96
N GLU A 232 -2.86 16.86 -23.10
CA GLU A 232 -2.04 18.01 -23.51
C GLU A 232 -0.67 17.55 -24.03
N GLN A 233 -0.14 16.46 -23.48
CA GLN A 233 1.14 15.90 -23.89
C GLN A 233 1.00 15.20 -25.24
N GLN A 234 1.80 15.64 -26.22
CA GLN A 234 1.78 15.12 -27.58
C GLN A 234 2.06 13.60 -27.63
N ALA A 235 3.04 13.12 -26.86
CA ALA A 235 3.39 11.69 -26.83
C ALA A 235 2.22 10.80 -26.35
N LEU A 236 1.47 11.24 -25.33
CA LEU A 236 0.30 10.51 -24.83
C LEU A 236 -0.85 10.53 -25.84
N ARG A 237 -1.04 11.65 -26.54
CA ARG A 237 -2.04 11.78 -27.60
C ARG A 237 -1.73 10.85 -28.77
N ASP A 238 -0.49 10.83 -29.24
CA ASP A 238 -0.06 9.99 -30.36
C ASP A 238 -0.17 8.50 -30.00
N ALA A 239 0.19 8.13 -28.76
CA ALA A 239 0.00 6.78 -28.25
C ALA A 239 -1.48 6.37 -28.21
N ALA A 240 -2.36 7.23 -27.67
CA ALA A 240 -3.80 6.96 -27.60
C ALA A 240 -4.44 6.84 -29.00
N ILE A 241 -4.04 7.69 -29.94
CA ILE A 241 -4.48 7.60 -31.34
C ILE A 241 -4.00 6.28 -31.97
N GLY A 242 -2.75 5.89 -31.72
CA GLY A 242 -2.21 4.60 -32.15
C GLY A 242 -3.03 3.42 -31.61
N GLU A 243 -3.36 3.41 -30.32
CA GLU A 243 -4.22 2.38 -29.73
C GLU A 243 -5.61 2.33 -30.36
N VAL A 244 -6.22 3.49 -30.64
CA VAL A 244 -7.51 3.56 -31.35
C VAL A 244 -7.39 3.01 -32.77
N GLN A 245 -6.32 3.31 -33.50
CA GLN A 245 -6.10 2.79 -34.85
C GLN A 245 -5.97 1.26 -34.85
N ILE A 246 -5.20 0.70 -33.92
CA ILE A 246 -5.04 -0.75 -33.79
C ILE A 246 -6.39 -1.39 -33.45
N ALA A 247 -7.13 -0.83 -32.49
CA ALA A 247 -8.46 -1.32 -32.13
C ALA A 247 -9.44 -1.24 -33.31
N MET A 248 -9.45 -0.14 -34.06
CA MET A 248 -10.31 0.02 -35.24
C MET A 248 -9.94 -0.94 -36.38
N ALA A 249 -8.65 -1.26 -36.56
CA ALA A 249 -8.20 -2.24 -37.54
C ALA A 249 -8.77 -3.65 -37.25
N THR A 250 -9.01 -3.97 -35.98
CA THR A 250 -9.58 -5.28 -35.61
C THR A 250 -10.99 -5.52 -36.16
N LEU A 251 -11.73 -4.46 -36.51
CA LEU A 251 -13.05 -4.58 -37.16
C LEU A 251 -13.02 -5.28 -38.53
N ALA A 252 -11.84 -5.35 -39.17
CA ALA A 252 -11.67 -6.03 -40.45
C ALA A 252 -11.61 -7.56 -40.33
N PHE A 253 -11.51 -8.10 -39.11
CA PHE A 253 -11.36 -9.54 -38.85
C PHE A 253 -12.63 -10.11 -38.22
N GLU A 254 -13.05 -11.30 -38.68
CA GLU A 254 -14.19 -12.00 -38.07
C GLU A 254 -13.87 -12.52 -36.66
N SER A 255 -12.61 -12.84 -36.39
CA SER A 255 -12.12 -13.29 -35.08
C SER A 255 -10.76 -12.65 -34.77
N PRO A 256 -10.75 -11.39 -34.30
CA PRO A 256 -9.53 -10.64 -34.01
C PRO A 256 -8.61 -11.31 -32.98
N GLU A 257 -9.16 -12.11 -32.08
CA GLU A 257 -8.43 -12.87 -31.08
C GLU A 257 -7.60 -14.04 -31.64
N LYS A 258 -7.79 -14.40 -32.91
CA LYS A 258 -7.11 -15.52 -33.59
C LYS A 258 -6.71 -15.13 -35.02
N CYS A 259 -6.41 -13.86 -35.25
CA CYS A 259 -6.10 -13.34 -36.58
C CYS A 259 -4.65 -13.60 -37.03
N GLY A 260 -3.80 -14.16 -36.17
CA GLY A 260 -2.38 -14.43 -36.44
C GLY A 260 -1.49 -13.18 -36.39
N ILE A 261 -1.99 -12.08 -35.84
CA ILE A 261 -1.26 -10.81 -35.69
C ILE A 261 -1.21 -10.46 -34.21
N ASP A 262 -0.05 -10.66 -33.59
CA ASP A 262 0.17 -10.49 -32.14
C ASP A 262 -0.35 -9.16 -31.59
N ALA A 263 -0.18 -8.07 -32.35
CA ALA A 263 -0.62 -6.74 -31.94
C ALA A 263 -2.14 -6.64 -31.75
N TYR A 264 -2.92 -7.37 -32.55
CA TYR A 264 -4.38 -7.41 -32.46
C TYR A 264 -4.82 -8.41 -31.39
N GLU A 265 -4.23 -9.60 -31.37
CA GLU A 265 -4.57 -10.64 -30.40
C GLU A 265 -4.32 -10.17 -28.96
N LYS A 266 -3.22 -9.46 -28.72
CA LYS A 266 -2.87 -8.92 -27.40
C LYS A 266 -3.92 -7.96 -26.84
N ILE A 267 -4.61 -7.18 -27.69
CA ILE A 267 -5.67 -6.27 -27.26
C ILE A 267 -6.87 -7.04 -26.69
N PHE A 268 -7.09 -8.27 -27.15
CA PHE A 268 -8.18 -9.14 -26.70
C PHE A 268 -7.78 -10.06 -25.53
N SER A 269 -6.53 -9.99 -25.05
CA SER A 269 -6.05 -10.78 -23.91
C SER A 269 -6.80 -10.46 -22.61
N MET A 270 -7.01 -11.47 -21.78
CA MET A 270 -7.59 -11.33 -20.43
C MET A 270 -6.67 -10.55 -19.49
N ASP A 271 -5.36 -10.51 -19.74
CA ASP A 271 -4.39 -9.74 -18.95
C ASP A 271 -4.72 -8.25 -18.92
N ARG A 272 -5.45 -7.76 -19.93
CA ARG A 272 -5.90 -6.37 -19.99
C ARG A 272 -6.83 -6.02 -18.83
N TRP A 273 -7.66 -6.95 -18.35
CA TRP A 273 -8.51 -6.72 -17.18
C TRP A 273 -7.69 -6.58 -15.89
N LEU A 274 -6.62 -7.36 -15.73
CA LEU A 274 -5.68 -7.21 -14.62
C LEU A 274 -4.96 -5.85 -14.68
N ALA A 275 -4.56 -5.42 -15.87
CA ALA A 275 -3.96 -4.10 -16.07
C ALA A 275 -4.95 -2.96 -15.75
N LEU A 276 -6.23 -3.10 -16.13
CA LEU A 276 -7.28 -2.14 -15.77
C LEU A 276 -7.54 -2.10 -14.27
N GLU A 277 -7.54 -3.24 -13.59
CA GLU A 277 -7.65 -3.30 -12.12
C GLU A 277 -6.50 -2.53 -11.46
N LYS A 278 -5.25 -2.81 -11.86
CA LYS A 278 -4.06 -2.14 -11.34
C LYS A 278 -4.08 -0.63 -11.63
N MET A 279 -4.47 -0.25 -12.84
CA MET A 279 -4.59 1.15 -13.25
C MET A 279 -5.68 1.88 -12.46
N PHE A 280 -6.83 1.23 -12.21
CA PHE A 280 -7.89 1.78 -11.38
C PHE A 280 -7.40 2.00 -9.96
N ARG A 281 -6.78 1.00 -9.34
CA ARG A 281 -6.25 1.08 -7.97
C ARG A 281 -5.22 2.21 -7.82
N LYS A 282 -4.28 2.32 -8.76
CA LYS A 282 -3.29 3.41 -8.78
C LYS A 282 -3.98 4.77 -8.90
N THR A 283 -4.87 4.92 -9.88
CA THR A 283 -5.58 6.19 -10.12
C THR A 283 -6.44 6.58 -8.92
N PHE A 284 -7.08 5.60 -8.27
CA PHE A 284 -7.85 5.79 -7.05
C PHE A 284 -6.94 6.35 -5.94
N ASN A 285 -5.77 5.73 -5.72
CA ASN A 285 -4.81 6.23 -4.74
C ASN A 285 -4.35 7.66 -5.05
N ASP A 286 -4.07 7.98 -6.31
CA ASP A 286 -3.63 9.31 -6.76
C ASP A 286 -4.72 10.39 -6.58
N VAL A 287 -5.99 10.03 -6.80
CA VAL A 287 -7.15 10.92 -6.62
C VAL A 287 -7.26 11.35 -5.17
N TYR A 288 -7.21 10.39 -4.24
CA TYR A 288 -7.38 10.64 -2.80
C TYR A 288 -6.05 10.92 -2.07
N GLY A 289 -4.92 10.89 -2.78
CA GLY A 289 -3.57 11.08 -2.23
C GLY A 289 -3.20 10.05 -1.16
N MET A 290 -3.65 8.82 -1.37
CA MET A 290 -3.33 7.68 -0.55
C MET A 290 -1.92 7.17 -0.86
N HIS A 291 -1.21 6.67 0.15
CA HIS A 291 0.12 6.10 -0.06
C HIS A 291 0.05 4.74 -0.76
N ASP A 292 1.02 4.53 -1.64
CA ASP A 292 1.33 3.25 -2.26
C ASP A 292 2.85 3.04 -2.16
N PRO A 293 3.35 2.12 -1.31
CA PRO A 293 2.59 1.14 -0.51
C PRO A 293 1.77 1.76 0.63
N PRO A 294 0.79 1.04 1.23
CA PRO A 294 -0.05 1.54 2.32
C PRO A 294 0.75 2.06 3.53
N SER A 295 0.19 3.02 4.26
CA SER A 295 0.84 3.70 5.39
C SER A 295 1.36 2.74 6.46
N LEU A 296 0.63 1.65 6.74
CA LEU A 296 1.07 0.59 7.66
C LEU A 296 2.37 -0.07 7.19
N CYS A 297 2.47 -0.38 5.89
CA CYS A 297 3.67 -0.98 5.30
C CYS A 297 4.86 -0.03 5.41
N ILE A 298 4.67 1.27 5.13
CA ILE A 298 5.73 2.27 5.26
C ILE A 298 6.24 2.33 6.72
N ALA A 299 5.33 2.41 7.69
CA ALA A 299 5.68 2.44 9.12
C ALA A 299 6.44 1.16 9.53
N LEU A 300 5.95 0.00 9.08
CA LEU A 300 6.54 -1.29 9.39
C LEU A 300 7.92 -1.45 8.76
N HIS A 301 8.10 -1.10 7.48
CA HIS A 301 9.40 -1.14 6.82
C HIS A 301 10.40 -0.18 7.45
N ALA A 302 9.97 1.03 7.85
CA ALA A 302 10.82 1.97 8.55
C ALA A 302 11.30 1.40 9.90
N GLY A 303 10.38 0.85 10.70
CA GLY A 303 10.72 0.21 11.97
C GLY A 303 11.59 -1.05 11.81
N LEU A 304 11.27 -1.91 10.84
CA LEU A 304 12.07 -3.10 10.56
C LEU A 304 13.47 -2.76 10.06
N SER A 305 13.64 -1.68 9.30
CA SER A 305 14.95 -1.24 8.81
C SER A 305 15.90 -0.84 9.94
N THR A 306 15.39 -0.33 11.07
CA THR A 306 16.24 -0.01 12.24
C THR A 306 16.62 -1.27 13.04
N LEU A 307 15.82 -2.33 12.96
CA LEU A 307 16.07 -3.61 13.64
C LEU A 307 16.85 -4.60 12.77
N ASN A 308 16.82 -4.45 11.45
CA ASN A 308 17.41 -5.36 10.48
C ASN A 308 18.94 -5.19 10.44
N THR A 309 19.68 -6.02 11.17
CA THR A 309 21.15 -5.97 11.19
C THR A 309 21.79 -7.01 10.27
N ARG A 310 23.10 -6.91 10.02
CA ARG A 310 23.86 -7.96 9.31
C ARG A 310 23.77 -9.32 10.03
N ALA A 311 23.68 -9.34 11.35
CA ALA A 311 23.45 -10.56 12.12
C ALA A 311 22.08 -11.18 11.81
N CYS A 312 21.06 -10.36 11.58
CA CYS A 312 19.74 -10.83 11.15
C CYS A 312 19.81 -11.50 9.78
N HIS A 313 20.56 -10.95 8.83
CA HIS A 313 20.77 -11.55 7.51
C HIS A 313 21.41 -12.95 7.63
N LEU A 314 22.51 -13.07 8.37
CA LEU A 314 23.18 -14.36 8.59
C LEU A 314 22.26 -15.39 9.24
N THR A 315 21.43 -14.95 10.19
CA THR A 315 20.44 -15.79 10.87
C THR A 315 19.36 -16.25 9.89
N ARG A 316 18.85 -15.36 9.04
CA ARG A 316 17.86 -15.68 7.99
C ARG A 316 18.43 -16.68 6.98
N ASP A 317 19.66 -16.48 6.52
CA ASP A 317 20.35 -17.40 5.59
C ASP A 317 20.53 -18.79 6.22
N ALA A 318 20.94 -18.85 7.48
CA ALA A 318 21.07 -20.11 8.21
C ALA A 318 19.71 -20.82 8.35
N ASN A 319 18.64 -20.07 8.66
CA ASN A 319 17.29 -20.60 8.74
C ASN A 319 16.79 -21.12 7.39
N LEU A 320 17.04 -20.41 6.30
CA LEU A 320 16.70 -20.84 4.93
C LEU A 320 17.45 -22.12 4.55
N LYS A 321 18.76 -22.19 4.79
CA LYS A 321 19.57 -23.40 4.57
C LYS A 321 19.05 -24.58 5.39
N ALA A 322 18.68 -24.36 6.65
CA ALA A 322 18.09 -25.39 7.50
C ALA A 322 16.72 -25.87 7.00
N LYS A 323 15.86 -24.96 6.48
CA LYS A 323 14.58 -25.31 5.85
C LYS A 323 14.79 -26.16 4.59
N LEU A 324 15.72 -25.77 3.72
CA LEU A 324 16.07 -26.51 2.49
C LEU A 324 16.66 -27.90 2.78
N ALA A 325 17.50 -28.03 3.82
CA ALA A 325 18.03 -29.32 4.24
C ALA A 325 16.92 -30.27 4.74
N ARG A 326 15.90 -29.74 5.42
CA ARG A 326 14.75 -30.53 5.90
C ARG A 326 13.79 -30.93 4.77
N SER A 327 13.58 -30.09 3.77
CA SER A 327 12.75 -30.43 2.60
C SER A 327 13.45 -31.44 1.68
N GLY A 328 14.76 -31.30 1.47
CA GLY A 328 15.57 -32.25 0.69
C GLY A 328 15.68 -33.65 1.31
N ALA A 329 15.61 -33.75 2.64
CA ALA A 329 15.65 -35.04 3.34
C ALA A 329 14.33 -35.85 3.24
N ARG A 330 13.20 -35.21 2.93
CA ARG A 330 11.89 -35.89 2.74
C ARG A 330 11.69 -36.45 1.32
N GLY A 331 12.56 -36.14 0.37
CA GLY A 331 12.43 -36.54 -1.04
C GLY A 331 13.17 -37.82 -1.47
N LYS A 332 14.00 -38.44 -0.62
CA LYS A 332 14.74 -39.66 -1.00
C LYS A 332 13.96 -40.93 -0.63
N ARG A 333 13.03 -41.35 -1.49
CA ARG A 333 12.71 -42.79 -1.64
C ARG A 333 13.83 -43.44 -2.47
N PRO A 334 14.29 -44.66 -2.16
CA PRO A 334 15.37 -45.30 -2.90
C PRO A 334 14.88 -45.70 -4.29
N ARG A 335 15.52 -45.17 -5.34
CA ARG A 335 15.34 -45.60 -6.73
C ARG A 335 16.02 -46.96 -6.89
N ARG A 336 15.29 -47.95 -7.42
CA ARG A 336 15.83 -49.23 -7.88
C ARG A 336 16.74 -49.00 -9.09
N GLU A 337 17.81 -49.79 -9.14
CA GLU A 337 18.74 -49.93 -10.26
C GLU A 337 18.01 -50.34 -11.55
N GLY A 338 18.51 -49.87 -12.69
CA GLY A 338 18.08 -50.32 -14.02
C GLY A 338 18.37 -49.33 -15.15
N ASP A 339 19.49 -49.61 -15.82
CA ASP A 339 19.85 -49.32 -17.21
C ASP A 339 20.37 -47.94 -17.69
N ASP A 340 21.55 -48.08 -18.30
CA ASP A 340 22.34 -47.21 -19.15
C ASP A 340 21.57 -46.76 -20.41
N ASN A 341 21.73 -45.49 -20.79
CA ASN A 341 22.35 -45.14 -22.07
C ASN A 341 22.60 -43.62 -22.21
N THR A 342 23.66 -43.36 -22.94
CA THR A 342 24.36 -42.11 -23.25
C THR A 342 23.54 -41.08 -24.07
N VAL A 343 23.92 -39.79 -23.96
CA VAL A 343 24.49 -38.93 -25.02
C VAL A 343 24.42 -37.43 -24.64
N GLU A 344 25.59 -36.78 -24.71
CA GLU A 344 25.98 -35.37 -25.02
C GLU A 344 25.01 -34.20 -24.74
N ALA A 345 25.39 -33.23 -23.89
CA ALA A 345 26.22 -32.03 -24.14
C ALA A 345 25.44 -30.81 -24.68
N ALA A 346 25.42 -29.72 -23.89
CA ALA A 346 25.76 -28.36 -24.36
C ALA A 346 25.62 -27.35 -23.20
N LYS A 347 26.64 -26.49 -23.10
CA LYS A 347 26.69 -25.26 -22.33
C LYS A 347 25.70 -24.24 -22.89
N ASN A 348 25.19 -23.34 -22.07
CA ASN A 348 25.54 -21.92 -22.17
C ASN A 348 24.96 -21.09 -21.03
N ASP A 349 25.71 -20.04 -20.74
CA ASP A 349 25.58 -19.04 -19.71
C ASP A 349 24.44 -18.03 -19.95
N GLU A 350 24.28 -17.20 -18.92
CA GLU A 350 23.83 -15.80 -18.92
C GLU A 350 22.34 -15.47 -18.69
N ASP A 351 22.13 -14.96 -17.47
CA ASP A 351 21.61 -13.62 -17.16
C ASP A 351 20.17 -13.29 -17.57
N SER A 352 19.30 -13.18 -16.56
CA SER A 352 17.94 -12.69 -16.74
C SER A 352 17.45 -11.99 -15.47
N GLY A 353 17.49 -10.66 -15.53
CA GLY A 353 16.50 -9.71 -15.04
C GLY A 353 15.69 -10.09 -13.79
N CYS A 354 16.02 -9.42 -12.69
CA CYS A 354 15.13 -9.25 -11.54
C CYS A 354 13.87 -8.47 -11.95
N GLU A 355 12.80 -9.18 -12.28
CA GLU A 355 11.46 -8.61 -12.35
C GLU A 355 10.83 -8.57 -10.95
N SER A 356 10.21 -7.44 -10.65
CA SER A 356 9.62 -7.09 -9.36
C SER A 356 8.42 -7.98 -9.03
N ASP A 357 8.60 -8.95 -8.14
CA ASP A 357 7.50 -9.74 -7.59
C ASP A 357 6.70 -8.92 -6.56
N GLU A 358 5.52 -8.46 -6.98
CA GLU A 358 4.46 -8.01 -6.09
C GLU A 358 3.98 -9.21 -5.25
N VAL A 359 4.28 -9.17 -3.95
CA VAL A 359 3.92 -10.23 -2.98
C VAL A 359 2.40 -10.22 -2.76
N TRP A 360 1.68 -11.02 -3.55
CA TRP A 360 0.25 -11.28 -3.36
C TRP A 360 0.03 -12.53 -2.51
N PHE A 361 -0.64 -12.37 -1.36
CA PHE A 361 -1.08 -13.47 -0.51
C PHE A 361 -2.21 -14.26 -1.19
N LYS A 362 -1.98 -15.54 -1.52
CA LYS A 362 -3.05 -16.51 -1.85
C LYS A 362 -3.50 -17.24 -0.58
N PRO A 363 -4.81 -17.25 -0.23
CA PRO A 363 -5.32 -18.14 0.80
C PRO A 363 -5.46 -19.56 0.22
N SER A 364 -4.89 -20.55 0.90
CA SER A 364 -5.09 -21.95 0.59
C SER A 364 -6.38 -22.43 1.25
N SER A 365 -7.46 -22.58 0.48
CA SER A 365 -8.66 -23.31 0.89
C SER A 365 -8.52 -24.80 0.57
N LYS A 366 -8.63 -25.64 1.59
CA LYS A 366 -9.12 -27.02 1.48
C LYS A 366 -9.77 -27.40 2.82
N ASP A 367 -11.08 -27.24 2.86
CA ASP A 367 -11.94 -28.10 3.66
C ASP A 367 -12.06 -29.46 2.96
N ASP A 368 -12.07 -30.53 3.74
CA ASP A 368 -13.02 -31.63 3.55
C ASP A 368 -13.18 -32.43 4.85
N ASP A 369 -14.44 -32.65 5.19
CA ASP A 369 -15.00 -33.28 6.38
C ASP A 369 -14.70 -34.79 6.50
N THR A 370 -14.62 -35.35 7.72
CA THR A 370 -15.65 -36.26 8.32
C THR A 370 -15.19 -37.05 9.57
N ALA A 371 -16.14 -37.15 10.53
CA ALA A 371 -16.44 -38.24 11.48
C ALA A 371 -15.63 -38.44 12.81
N SER A 372 -16.36 -38.27 13.92
CA SER A 372 -16.13 -38.76 15.31
C SER A 372 -16.68 -40.21 15.50
N PRO A 373 -16.64 -40.87 16.70
CA PRO A 373 -15.64 -40.95 17.78
C PRO A 373 -15.38 -42.41 18.29
N ASN A 374 -14.48 -42.53 19.29
CA ASN A 374 -14.48 -43.50 20.42
C ASN A 374 -13.64 -44.81 20.30
N GLN A 375 -12.63 -44.97 21.19
CA GLN A 375 -12.51 -46.08 22.17
C GLN A 375 -11.14 -46.15 22.88
N GLN A 376 -11.17 -46.70 24.10
CA GLN A 376 -10.12 -46.73 25.13
C GLN A 376 -9.16 -47.94 25.04
N SER A 377 -7.98 -47.73 25.65
CA SER A 377 -7.16 -48.69 26.45
C SER A 377 -6.15 -49.64 25.77
N SER A 378 -4.88 -49.54 26.20
CA SER A 378 -4.07 -50.56 26.90
C SER A 378 -2.56 -50.65 26.52
N ASN A 379 -1.73 -50.40 27.54
CA ASN A 379 -0.34 -50.77 27.90
C ASN A 379 0.69 -51.40 26.90
N SER A 380 1.82 -50.66 26.77
CA SER A 380 3.26 -51.05 26.97
C SER A 380 3.98 -52.03 25.98
N PRO A 381 5.34 -52.08 25.99
CA PRO A 381 6.32 -51.01 25.76
C PRO A 381 7.38 -51.42 24.70
N GLY A 382 7.99 -50.46 23.98
CA GLY A 382 9.15 -50.81 23.15
C GLY A 382 9.71 -49.70 22.27
N SER A 383 10.99 -49.39 22.51
CA SER A 383 11.92 -48.79 21.55
C SER A 383 11.98 -47.25 21.41
N LYS A 384 13.00 -46.72 22.10
CA LYS A 384 13.90 -45.62 21.69
C LYS A 384 13.26 -44.23 21.55
N LYS A 385 13.09 -43.56 22.70
CA LYS A 385 13.05 -42.09 22.79
C LYS A 385 14.34 -41.51 22.19
N ARG A 386 14.25 -40.95 20.98
CA ARG A 386 15.20 -39.92 20.53
C ARG A 386 14.96 -38.70 21.41
N LYS A 387 15.92 -38.39 22.29
CA LYS A 387 15.97 -37.13 23.04
C LYS A 387 16.02 -35.98 22.03
N HIS A 388 14.90 -35.29 21.81
CA HIS A 388 14.95 -33.91 21.32
C HIS A 388 15.53 -33.08 22.47
N CYS A 389 16.80 -32.72 22.32
CA CYS A 389 17.40 -31.67 23.13
C CYS A 389 16.80 -30.34 22.62
N HIS A 390 15.64 -29.97 23.13
CA HIS A 390 15.21 -28.59 23.12
C HIS A 390 16.02 -27.91 24.22
N THR A 391 17.16 -27.32 23.86
CA THR A 391 17.74 -26.26 24.68
C THR A 391 16.86 -25.04 24.48
N ASP A 392 15.86 -24.92 25.35
CA ASP A 392 15.10 -23.70 25.59
C ASP A 392 16.06 -22.64 26.15
N LEU A 393 16.47 -21.72 25.28
CA LEU A 393 16.85 -20.37 25.70
C LEU A 393 15.79 -19.43 25.11
N PRO A 394 15.07 -18.63 25.92
CA PRO A 394 14.16 -17.63 25.42
C PRO A 394 14.99 -16.44 24.92
N VAL A 395 15.66 -16.62 23.78
CA VAL A 395 16.17 -15.48 23.02
C VAL A 395 14.92 -14.75 22.50
N PRO A 396 14.74 -13.45 22.79
CA PRO A 396 13.60 -12.72 22.26
C PRO A 396 13.58 -12.90 20.74
N ILE A 397 12.45 -13.36 20.20
CA ILE A 397 12.25 -13.60 18.78
C ILE A 397 12.52 -12.26 18.09
N CYS A 398 13.72 -12.10 17.53
CA CYS A 398 14.08 -10.88 16.82
C CYS A 398 13.01 -10.67 15.73
N PRO A 399 12.27 -9.54 15.74
CA PRO A 399 11.17 -9.33 14.81
C PRO A 399 11.61 -9.50 13.35
N ALA A 400 12.79 -8.99 12.99
CA ALA A 400 13.40 -9.13 11.66
C ALA A 400 13.83 -10.57 11.31
N CYS A 401 14.06 -11.44 12.29
CA CYS A 401 14.44 -12.85 12.08
C CYS A 401 13.27 -13.83 12.18
N SER A 402 12.11 -13.37 12.67
CA SER A 402 10.88 -14.16 12.67
C SER A 402 10.48 -14.59 11.25
N GLU A 403 9.64 -15.62 11.11
CA GLU A 403 9.22 -16.07 9.78
C GLU A 403 8.54 -14.95 8.98
N VAL A 404 7.57 -14.27 9.59
CA VAL A 404 6.85 -13.14 8.98
C VAL A 404 7.79 -11.95 8.76
N GLY A 405 8.55 -11.55 9.78
CA GLY A 405 9.44 -10.39 9.65
C GLY A 405 10.59 -10.61 8.68
N SER A 406 11.06 -11.85 8.50
CA SER A 406 12.08 -12.16 7.50
C SER A 406 11.59 -11.94 6.07
N GLN A 407 10.30 -12.15 5.80
CA GLN A 407 9.69 -11.86 4.50
C GLN A 407 9.57 -10.34 4.30
N LEU A 408 9.14 -9.63 5.35
CA LEU A 408 8.99 -8.16 5.34
C LEU A 408 10.33 -7.42 5.28
N CYS A 409 11.43 -8.04 5.75
CA CYS A 409 12.79 -7.49 5.66
C CYS A 409 13.49 -7.82 4.33
N ALA A 410 12.81 -8.39 3.33
CA ALA A 410 13.39 -8.57 2.00
C ALA A 410 13.61 -7.20 1.33
N GLY A 411 14.80 -6.97 0.77
CA GLY A 411 15.14 -5.71 0.10
C GLY A 411 15.35 -4.49 1.01
N LEU A 412 15.13 -4.61 2.33
CA LEU A 412 15.35 -3.49 3.25
C LEU A 412 16.85 -3.28 3.55
N PRO A 413 17.29 -2.02 3.75
CA PRO A 413 18.65 -1.74 4.16
C PRO A 413 18.97 -2.33 5.54
N PHE A 414 20.26 -2.51 5.81
CA PHE A 414 20.71 -2.89 7.14
C PHE A 414 20.91 -1.66 8.02
N ALA A 415 20.44 -1.76 9.27
CA ALA A 415 20.75 -0.80 10.30
C ALA A 415 22.27 -0.70 10.48
N TYR A 416 22.82 0.47 10.10
CA TYR A 416 24.23 0.76 10.29
C TYR A 416 24.48 1.05 11.77
N HIS A 417 25.03 0.07 12.47
CA HIS A 417 25.58 0.29 13.79
C HIS A 417 27.07 0.57 13.60
N PRO A 418 27.55 1.83 13.67
CA PRO A 418 28.97 2.07 13.77
C PRO A 418 29.42 1.42 15.08
N HIS A 419 30.03 0.23 14.99
CA HIS A 419 30.74 -0.32 16.13
C HIS A 419 31.93 0.61 16.39
N SER A 420 31.77 1.56 17.30
CA SER A 420 32.88 2.35 17.83
C SER A 420 33.79 1.38 18.58
N ARG A 421 34.83 0.88 17.90
CA ARG A 421 35.87 0.06 18.51
C ARG A 421 37.03 0.95 18.87
N LEU A 422 37.33 1.05 20.15
CA LEU A 422 38.60 1.66 20.57
C LEU A 422 39.73 0.71 20.21
N VAL A 423 40.74 1.21 19.50
CA VAL A 423 41.98 0.49 19.20
C VAL A 423 43.12 1.19 19.92
N CYS A 424 43.90 0.44 20.67
CA CYS A 424 45.02 1.02 21.39
C CYS A 424 46.16 1.39 20.44
N ARG A 425 46.63 2.63 20.51
CA ARG A 425 47.73 3.16 19.68
C ARG A 425 49.08 2.44 19.89
N VAL A 426 49.29 1.85 21.07
CA VAL A 426 50.53 1.15 21.43
C VAL A 426 50.50 -0.31 21.02
N THR A 427 49.43 -1.04 21.36
CA THR A 427 49.31 -2.47 21.07
C THR A 427 48.70 -2.76 19.70
N GLN A 428 48.07 -1.77 19.06
CA GLN A 428 47.28 -1.92 17.83
C GLN A 428 46.16 -2.96 17.94
N THR A 429 45.72 -3.28 19.16
CA THR A 429 44.63 -4.22 19.45
C THR A 429 43.38 -3.50 19.91
N VAL A 430 42.21 -4.11 19.68
CA VAL A 430 40.91 -3.62 20.17
C VAL A 430 40.91 -3.61 21.70
N MET A 431 40.34 -2.56 22.29
CA MET A 431 40.07 -2.46 23.73
C MET A 431 38.71 -3.10 24.02
N ASP A 432 38.67 -4.05 24.94
CA ASP A 432 37.50 -4.87 25.30
C ASP A 432 37.47 -5.13 26.82
N GLU A 433 36.55 -5.97 27.29
CA GLU A 433 36.41 -6.34 28.72
C GLU A 433 37.70 -6.93 29.32
N HIS A 434 38.53 -7.59 28.51
CA HIS A 434 39.77 -8.23 28.94
C HIS A 434 41.01 -7.32 28.76
N ASN A 435 40.85 -6.22 28.01
CA ASN A 435 41.86 -5.21 27.75
C ASN A 435 41.24 -3.80 27.74
N PRO A 436 40.72 -3.32 28.89
CA PRO A 436 39.88 -2.14 28.95
C PRO A 436 40.64 -0.84 28.66
N PRO A 437 39.94 0.22 28.21
CA PRO A 437 40.51 1.55 28.03
C PRO A 437 40.84 2.21 29.39
N LEU A 438 42.03 2.80 29.45
CA LEU A 438 42.57 3.56 30.57
C LEU A 438 43.00 4.95 30.10
N VAL A 439 42.74 5.99 30.89
CA VAL A 439 43.08 7.38 30.56
C VAL A 439 44.21 7.91 31.45
N LEU A 440 45.16 8.59 30.81
CA LEU A 440 46.21 9.35 31.48
C LEU A 440 45.70 10.76 31.88
N PRO A 441 46.35 11.45 32.84
CA PRO A 441 45.96 12.79 33.26
C PRO A 441 45.89 13.85 32.14
N ASN A 442 46.62 13.66 31.05
CA ASN A 442 46.55 14.51 29.85
C ASN A 442 45.40 14.18 28.87
N GLY A 443 44.50 13.27 29.25
CA GLY A 443 43.33 12.90 28.46
C GLY A 443 43.59 11.86 27.37
N ARG A 444 44.81 11.30 27.25
CA ARG A 444 45.13 10.25 26.27
C ARG A 444 44.69 8.88 26.78
N VAL A 445 44.04 8.10 25.91
CA VAL A 445 43.49 6.77 26.24
C VAL A 445 44.32 5.66 25.61
N TYR A 446 44.74 4.70 26.44
CA TYR A 446 45.46 3.50 26.04
C TYR A 446 44.77 2.27 26.64
N SER A 447 45.03 1.08 26.09
CA SER A 447 44.51 -0.15 26.70
C SER A 447 45.33 -0.53 27.93
N LYS A 448 44.76 -1.33 28.83
CA LYS A 448 45.48 -1.89 29.98
C LYS A 448 46.82 -2.53 29.58
N ARG A 449 46.82 -3.39 28.57
CA ARG A 449 48.06 -3.99 28.03
C ARG A 449 49.02 -2.94 27.47
N GLY A 450 48.50 -1.87 26.87
CA GLY A 450 49.29 -0.74 26.37
C GLY A 450 50.00 0.01 27.49
N ILE A 451 49.30 0.31 28.59
CA ILE A 451 49.87 0.94 29.78
C ILE A 451 50.95 0.04 30.41
N ASP A 452 50.70 -1.27 30.51
CA ASP A 452 51.69 -2.23 31.03
C ASP A 452 52.97 -2.25 30.17
N LEU A 453 52.83 -2.18 28.84
CA LEU A 453 53.97 -2.12 27.93
C LEU A 453 54.74 -0.80 28.05
N LEU A 454 54.06 0.34 28.19
CA LEU A 454 54.70 1.63 28.38
C LEU A 454 55.45 1.70 29.71
N THR A 455 54.87 1.12 30.77
CA THR A 455 55.50 1.03 32.10
C THR A 455 56.74 0.14 32.07
N LYS A 456 56.69 -1.01 31.38
CA LYS A 456 57.83 -1.93 31.23
C LYS A 456 58.97 -1.39 30.38
N ARG A 457 58.70 -0.43 29.48
CA ARG A 457 59.73 0.19 28.62
C ARG A 457 60.51 1.30 29.32
N SER A 458 59.99 1.84 30.41
CA SER A 458 60.66 2.87 31.21
C SER A 458 61.51 2.23 32.30
N THR A 459 62.74 2.70 32.47
CA THR A 459 63.64 2.26 33.55
C THR A 459 63.14 2.64 34.94
N ASP A 460 62.33 3.69 35.01
CA ASP A 460 61.92 4.33 36.26
C ASP A 460 60.49 3.91 36.68
N GLY A 461 59.87 2.95 35.97
CA GLY A 461 58.50 2.51 36.23
C GLY A 461 57.41 3.55 35.93
N MET A 462 57.77 4.69 35.33
CA MET A 462 56.84 5.76 34.95
C MET A 462 56.29 5.57 33.54
N ILE A 463 55.08 6.06 33.28
CA ILE A 463 54.43 5.96 31.97
C ILE A 463 54.75 7.21 31.17
N LYS A 464 55.52 7.06 30.09
CA LYS A 464 55.74 8.14 29.12
C LYS A 464 54.68 8.09 28.02
N CYS A 465 53.89 9.14 27.88
CA CYS A 465 52.90 9.25 26.81
C CYS A 465 53.60 9.29 25.44
N VAL A 466 53.08 8.53 24.47
CA VAL A 466 53.69 8.42 23.13
C VAL A 466 53.50 9.71 22.32
N ASP A 467 52.39 10.41 22.53
CA ASP A 467 52.01 11.57 21.71
C ASP A 467 52.49 12.91 22.30
N THR A 468 52.41 13.08 23.62
CA THR A 468 52.77 14.34 24.29
C THR A 468 54.12 14.28 24.99
N HIS A 469 54.71 13.09 25.12
CA HIS A 469 55.95 12.84 25.86
C HIS A 469 55.93 13.17 27.36
N ASP A 470 54.77 13.55 27.90
CA ASP A 470 54.57 13.75 29.34
C ASP A 470 54.76 12.43 30.09
N VAL A 471 55.22 12.53 31.34
CA VAL A 471 55.54 11.39 32.21
C VAL A 471 54.56 11.38 33.38
N PHE A 472 53.88 10.25 33.59
CA PHE A 472 52.87 10.08 34.63
C PHE A 472 53.15 8.86 35.51
N SER A 473 52.67 8.90 36.75
CA SER A 473 52.71 7.74 37.64
C SER A 473 51.65 6.70 37.22
N PRO A 474 51.93 5.38 37.35
CA PRO A 474 50.93 4.34 37.17
C PRO A 474 49.69 4.48 38.07
N THR A 475 49.82 5.15 39.21
CA THR A 475 48.71 5.43 40.14
C THR A 475 47.71 6.46 39.62
N ASP A 476 48.12 7.30 38.67
CA ASP A 476 47.31 8.41 38.18
C ASP A 476 46.40 8.01 37.02
N VAL A 477 46.53 6.76 36.57
CA VAL A 477 45.78 6.18 35.45
C VAL A 477 44.39 5.78 35.93
N LYS A 478 43.35 6.24 35.21
CA LYS A 478 41.95 5.95 35.57
C LYS A 478 41.27 5.08 34.52
N PRO A 479 40.36 4.18 34.92
CA PRO A 479 39.53 3.45 33.96
C PRO A 479 38.58 4.40 33.24
N VAL A 480 38.39 4.18 31.94
CA VAL A 480 37.36 4.85 31.14
C VAL A 480 36.24 3.85 30.89
N TYR A 481 35.01 4.28 31.09
CA TYR A 481 33.83 3.51 30.73
C TYR A 481 33.15 4.23 29.57
N ILE A 482 32.93 3.50 28.47
CA ILE A 482 32.12 3.99 27.35
C ILE A 482 30.71 3.44 27.60
N LEU A 483 29.74 4.35 27.70
CA LEU A 483 28.33 4.02 27.85
C LEU A 483 27.65 3.82 26.50
#